data_AF-A0A8T6EG95-F1
#
_entry.id   AF-A0A8T6EG95-F1
#
_cell.length_a   1.000
_cell.length_b   1.000
_cell.length_c   1.000
_cell.angle_alpha   90.00
_cell.angle_beta   90.00
_cell.angle_gamma   90.00
#
_symmetry.space_group_name_H-M   'P 1'
#
loop_
_entity.id
_entity.type
_entity.pdbx_description
1 polymer ?
#
loop_
_entity_poly.entity_id
_entity_poly.type
_entity_poly.pdbx_seq_one_letter_code
_entity_poly.pdbx_strand_id
1 'polypeptide(L)'
;MNKRSSDLPEKDHIVRYVKPTALREDGSADGSAFLLRLNHKDDAGLSVNWLEVFGHDKRHQLEEVRRLCRLKLSRAGRFVEMNIGTVTREIAKERDSVRIVHKPLEPKGGFEADPSHAEISGLPPGNSDEAMLIGDLIAQCIVSDHPTFNC
;
A
#
# COMPACT_ATOMS: atom_id res chain seq x y z
N MET A 1 -5.90 -14.06 21.34
CA MET A 1 -6.99 -13.07 21.27
C MET A 1 -6.88 -12.39 19.92
N ASN A 2 -7.72 -12.76 18.94
CA ASN A 2 -7.64 -12.20 17.58
C ASN A 2 -8.11 -10.74 17.63
N LYS A 3 -7.17 -9.78 17.53
CA LYS A 3 -7.51 -8.37 17.28
C LYS A 3 -8.31 -8.32 15.97
N ARG A 4 -9.55 -7.83 16.04
CA ARG A 4 -10.34 -7.54 14.83
C ARG A 4 -9.56 -6.49 14.04
N SER A 5 -9.31 -6.76 12.76
CA SER A 5 -8.83 -5.75 11.83
C SER A 5 -9.87 -4.63 11.77
N SER A 6 -9.47 -3.41 12.13
CA SER A 6 -10.32 -2.23 12.03
C SER A 6 -10.02 -1.47 10.75
N ASP A 7 -11.03 -0.81 10.19
CA ASP A 7 -10.81 0.13 9.10
C ASP A 7 -9.94 1.29 9.58
N LEU A 8 -9.02 1.72 8.72
CA LEU A 8 -8.19 2.89 9.00
C LEU A 8 -8.97 4.20 8.81
N PRO A 9 -8.60 5.29 9.52
CA PRO A 9 -9.28 6.57 9.39
C PRO A 9 -9.14 7.16 7.98
N GLU A 10 -10.22 7.70 7.40
CA GLU A 10 -10.19 8.25 6.04
C GLU A 10 -9.24 9.44 5.85
N LYS A 11 -8.95 10.19 6.91
CA LYS A 11 -8.05 11.35 6.88
C LYS A 11 -6.56 10.96 6.84
N ASP A 12 -6.26 9.70 7.13
CA ASP A 12 -4.91 9.19 7.26
C ASP A 12 -4.34 8.79 5.88
N HIS A 13 -3.07 8.42 5.86
CA HIS A 13 -2.32 8.13 4.65
C HIS A 13 -1.69 6.74 4.72
N ILE A 14 -1.63 6.12 3.55
CA ILE A 14 -0.91 4.87 3.34
C ILE A 14 0.18 5.08 2.30
N VAL A 15 1.25 4.30 2.41
CA VAL A 15 2.26 4.18 1.35
C VAL A 15 2.33 2.76 0.83
N ARG A 16 2.64 2.64 -0.45
CA ARG A 16 2.94 1.37 -1.09
C ARG A 16 4.30 1.40 -1.74
N TYR A 17 5.11 0.38 -1.50
CA TYR A 17 6.33 0.19 -2.25
C TYR A 17 6.02 -0.26 -3.69
N VAL A 18 6.49 0.52 -4.66
CA VAL A 18 6.43 0.23 -6.09
C VAL A 18 7.82 -0.13 -6.59
N LYS A 19 7.93 -1.31 -7.20
CA LYS A 19 9.18 -1.82 -7.78
C LYS A 19 9.51 -1.02 -9.05
N PRO A 20 10.81 -0.89 -9.40
CA PRO A 20 11.22 -0.20 -10.63
C PRO A 20 10.53 -0.74 -11.90
N THR A 21 10.25 -2.03 -11.95
CA THR A 21 9.58 -2.69 -13.10
C THR A 21 8.10 -2.32 -13.26
N ALA A 22 7.52 -1.62 -12.29
CA ALA A 22 6.14 -1.12 -12.31
C ALA A 22 6.09 0.42 -12.28
N LEU A 23 7.22 1.07 -12.56
CA LEU A 23 7.31 2.50 -12.79
C LEU A 23 7.38 2.76 -14.30
N ARG A 24 6.73 3.84 -14.75
CA ARG A 24 6.87 4.39 -16.09
C ARG A 24 8.25 5.01 -16.28
N GLU A 25 8.58 5.36 -17.51
CA GLU A 25 9.86 6.00 -17.87
C GLU A 25 10.07 7.34 -17.13
N ASP A 26 8.99 8.07 -16.83
CA ASP A 26 9.01 9.31 -16.05
C ASP A 26 9.14 9.09 -14.53
N GLY A 27 9.18 7.83 -14.08
CA GLY A 27 9.28 7.45 -12.67
C GLY A 27 7.95 7.37 -11.93
N SER A 28 6.81 7.67 -12.57
CA SER A 28 5.47 7.54 -11.97
C SER A 28 5.02 6.08 -11.90
N ALA A 29 4.17 5.74 -10.93
CA ALA A 29 3.51 4.44 -10.88
C ALA A 29 2.25 4.40 -11.76
N ASP A 30 1.93 3.24 -12.32
CA ASP A 30 0.68 2.99 -13.04
C ASP A 30 -0.21 1.97 -12.30
N GLY A 31 -1.39 1.67 -12.86
CA GLY A 31 -2.34 0.74 -12.26
C GLY A 31 -1.79 -0.67 -12.03
N SER A 32 -0.77 -1.10 -12.80
CA SER A 32 -0.16 -2.42 -12.66
C SER A 32 0.52 -2.61 -11.30
N ALA A 33 0.94 -1.52 -10.66
CA ALA A 33 1.52 -1.54 -9.32
C ALA A 33 0.52 -1.96 -8.23
N PHE A 34 -0.78 -1.90 -8.52
CA PHE A 34 -1.88 -2.11 -7.57
C PHE A 34 -2.70 -3.38 -7.82
N LEU A 35 -2.27 -4.23 -8.75
CA LEU A 35 -2.93 -5.50 -9.04
C LEU A 35 -2.64 -6.55 -7.96
N LEU A 36 -3.68 -7.30 -7.57
CA LEU A 36 -3.54 -8.47 -6.71
C LEU A 36 -2.96 -9.65 -7.48
N ARG A 37 -2.01 -10.34 -6.87
CA ARG A 37 -1.35 -11.51 -7.48
C ARG A 37 -2.19 -12.76 -7.27
N LEU A 38 -2.53 -13.46 -8.36
CA LEU A 38 -3.33 -14.70 -8.33
C LEU A 38 -2.69 -15.86 -7.56
N ASN A 39 -1.37 -15.85 -7.35
CA ASN A 39 -0.61 -17.04 -6.95
C ASN A 39 -0.15 -17.05 -5.48
N HIS A 40 -0.59 -16.09 -4.66
CA HIS A 40 -0.32 -16.12 -3.22
C HIS A 40 -1.58 -16.54 -2.47
N LYS A 41 -1.63 -17.80 -2.02
CA LYS A 41 -2.76 -18.39 -1.26
C LYS A 41 -3.17 -17.59 -0.02
N ASP A 42 -2.28 -16.73 0.48
CA ASP A 42 -2.48 -15.94 1.70
C ASP A 42 -2.64 -14.42 1.44
N ASP A 43 -2.48 -13.95 0.19
CA ASP A 43 -2.63 -12.52 -0.16
C ASP A 43 -4.10 -12.25 -0.53
N ALA A 44 -4.93 -12.04 0.50
CA ALA A 44 -6.32 -11.59 0.33
C ALA A 44 -6.44 -10.10 -0.04
N GLY A 45 -5.32 -9.39 -0.14
CA GLY A 45 -5.32 -7.96 -0.38
C GLY A 45 -3.92 -7.40 -0.66
N LEU A 46 -3.89 -6.10 -0.93
CA LEU A 46 -2.72 -5.38 -1.39
C LEU A 46 -1.99 -4.76 -0.19
N SER A 47 -0.78 -5.23 0.11
CA SER A 47 0.01 -4.70 1.23
C SER A 47 0.37 -3.22 1.03
N VAL A 48 0.15 -2.45 2.09
CA VAL A 48 0.49 -1.04 2.24
C VAL A 48 0.95 -0.76 3.67
N ASN A 49 1.48 0.42 3.94
CA ASN A 49 1.92 0.84 5.27
C ASN A 49 1.17 2.11 5.69
N TRP A 50 0.48 2.08 6.83
CA TRP A 50 -0.19 3.23 7.45
C TRP A 50 0.82 4.15 8.12
N LEU A 51 0.85 5.41 7.71
CA LEU A 51 1.89 6.35 8.14
C LEU A 51 1.64 6.89 9.56
N GLU A 52 0.41 7.23 9.90
CA GLU A 52 0.08 7.94 11.15
C GLU A 52 0.32 7.10 12.42
N VAL A 53 0.54 5.78 12.28
CA VAL A 53 0.99 4.94 13.39
C VAL A 53 2.33 5.40 13.99
N PHE A 54 3.16 6.10 13.21
CA PHE A 54 4.45 6.65 13.64
C PHE A 54 4.37 8.13 14.04
N GLY A 55 3.18 8.69 14.23
CA GLY A 55 2.99 10.10 14.59
C GLY A 55 2.79 11.00 13.36
N HIS A 56 3.23 12.27 13.43
CA HIS A 56 2.89 13.30 12.43
C HIS A 56 4.06 13.77 11.52
N ASP A 57 5.30 13.39 11.82
CA ASP A 57 6.45 13.82 11.01
C ASP A 57 6.66 12.88 9.82
N LYS A 58 6.43 13.39 8.61
CA LYS A 58 6.50 12.60 7.36
C LYS A 58 7.84 11.91 7.15
N ARG A 59 8.94 12.61 7.46
CA ARG A 59 10.29 12.07 7.28
C ARG A 59 10.51 10.88 8.21
N HIS A 60 10.18 11.03 9.49
CA HIS A 60 10.24 9.95 10.47
C HIS A 60 9.35 8.77 10.09
N GLN A 61 8.10 9.03 9.67
CA GLN A 61 7.19 7.98 9.21
C GLN A 61 7.82 7.13 8.09
N LEU A 62 8.39 7.77 7.06
CA LEU A 62 9.02 7.07 5.93
C LEU A 62 10.32 6.36 6.32
N GLU A 63 11.09 6.92 7.25
CA GLU A 63 12.28 6.26 7.82
C GLU A 63 11.89 4.97 8.56
N GLU A 64 10.83 4.99 9.38
CA GLU A 64 10.32 3.79 10.06
C GLU A 64 9.77 2.75 9.08
N VAL A 65 9.00 3.17 8.06
CA VAL A 65 8.53 2.26 7.00
C VAL A 65 9.72 1.58 6.30
N ARG A 66 10.77 2.33 5.94
CA ARG A 66 11.98 1.75 5.31
C ARG A 66 12.69 0.76 6.23
N ARG A 67 12.80 1.09 7.52
CA ARG A 67 13.45 0.26 8.54
C ARG A 67 12.72 -1.06 8.76
N LEU A 68 11.38 -1.03 8.79
CA LEU A 68 10.53 -2.18 9.11
C LEU A 68 10.09 -2.97 7.86
N CYS A 69 10.30 -2.43 6.66
CA CYS A 69 9.92 -3.08 5.42
C CYS A 69 10.56 -4.45 5.27
N ARG A 70 9.73 -5.48 5.11
CA ARG A 70 10.19 -6.87 4.91
C ARG A 70 10.59 -7.17 3.47
N LEU A 71 10.37 -6.21 2.56
CA LEU A 71 10.71 -6.35 1.15
C LEU A 71 12.14 -5.91 0.89
N LYS A 72 12.80 -6.55 -0.07
CA LYS A 72 14.06 -6.05 -0.60
C LYS A 72 13.81 -4.79 -1.44
N LEU A 73 14.11 -3.63 -0.86
CA LEU A 73 13.98 -2.34 -1.53
C LEU A 73 15.05 -2.17 -2.62
N SER A 74 14.67 -1.53 -3.72
CA SER A 74 15.57 -1.13 -4.81
C SER A 74 15.77 0.37 -4.80
N ARG A 75 16.97 0.85 -5.13
CA ARG A 75 17.28 2.30 -5.24
C ARG A 75 16.40 3.04 -6.25
N ALA A 76 16.02 2.36 -7.32
CA ALA A 76 15.12 2.91 -8.34
C ALA A 76 13.64 2.73 -8.00
N GLY A 77 13.31 2.10 -6.87
CA GLY A 77 11.94 1.95 -6.42
C GLY A 77 11.40 3.22 -5.75
N ARG A 78 10.09 3.25 -5.55
CA ARG A 78 9.39 4.38 -4.92
C ARG A 78 8.42 3.90 -3.86
N PHE A 79 8.19 4.72 -2.83
CA PHE A 79 7.00 4.62 -2.01
C PHE A 79 5.99 5.64 -2.53
N VAL A 80 4.83 5.17 -2.97
CA VAL A 80 3.73 6.05 -3.42
C VAL A 80 2.75 6.24 -2.29
N GLU A 81 2.44 7.49 -1.98
CA GLU A 81 1.55 7.91 -0.91
C GLU A 81 0.14 8.16 -1.44
N MET A 82 -0.85 7.69 -0.70
CA MET A 82 -2.27 7.89 -1.01
C MET A 82 -3.04 8.22 0.26
N ASN A 83 -4.03 9.09 0.15
CA ASN A 83 -5.00 9.33 1.21
C ASN A 83 -6.06 8.22 1.24
N ILE A 84 -6.33 7.68 2.43
CA ILE A 84 -7.22 6.53 2.63
C ILE A 84 -8.64 6.82 2.13
N GLY A 85 -9.23 7.95 2.54
CA GLY A 85 -10.58 8.32 2.14
C GLY A 85 -10.74 8.57 0.65
N THR A 86 -9.69 9.07 -0.01
CA THR A 86 -9.70 9.28 -1.46
C THR A 86 -9.70 7.95 -2.19
N VAL A 87 -8.81 7.02 -1.82
CA VAL A 87 -8.77 5.67 -2.41
C VAL A 87 -10.09 4.94 -2.20
N THR A 88 -10.65 4.95 -0.98
CA THR A 88 -11.91 4.24 -0.71
C THR A 88 -13.07 4.82 -1.49
N ARG A 89 -13.21 6.14 -1.58
CA ARG A 89 -14.28 6.80 -2.35
C ARG A 89 -14.14 6.59 -3.86
N GLU A 90 -12.93 6.65 -4.41
CA GLU A 90 -12.73 6.45 -5.85
C GLU A 90 -13.06 5.02 -6.26
N ILE A 91 -12.64 4.02 -5.47
CA ILE A 91 -12.96 2.62 -5.75
C ILE A 91 -14.45 2.32 -5.51
N ALA A 92 -15.08 2.94 -4.50
CA ALA A 92 -16.51 2.74 -4.21
C ALA A 92 -17.45 3.13 -5.37
N LYS A 93 -16.98 3.92 -6.35
CA LYS A 93 -17.75 4.21 -7.57
C LYS A 93 -17.96 2.97 -8.43
N GLU A 94 -17.02 2.02 -8.38
CA GLU A 94 -17.03 0.78 -9.15
C GLU A 94 -17.31 -0.44 -8.26
N ARG A 95 -16.97 -0.38 -6.97
CA ARG A 95 -17.01 -1.55 -6.07
C ARG A 95 -17.13 -1.18 -4.58
N ASP A 96 -18.26 -1.57 -3.98
CA ASP A 96 -18.59 -1.28 -2.58
C ASP A 96 -17.79 -2.08 -1.53
N SER A 97 -17.11 -3.16 -1.94
CA SER A 97 -16.50 -4.11 -0.99
C SER A 97 -15.08 -3.78 -0.55
N VAL A 98 -14.50 -2.66 -1.01
CA VAL A 98 -13.08 -2.36 -0.78
C VAL A 98 -12.86 -1.69 0.57
N ARG A 99 -11.89 -2.21 1.33
CA ARG A 99 -11.58 -1.73 2.68
C ARG A 99 -10.08 -1.66 2.89
N ILE A 100 -9.61 -0.60 3.55
CA ILE A 100 -8.22 -0.47 3.97
C ILE A 100 -8.15 -0.81 5.45
N VAL A 101 -7.59 -1.98 5.75
CA VAL A 101 -7.65 -2.58 7.09
C VAL A 101 -6.29 -2.58 7.79
N HIS A 102 -6.29 -2.25 9.08
CA HIS A 102 -5.08 -2.35 9.89
C HIS A 102 -4.77 -3.82 10.18
N LYS A 103 -3.57 -4.27 9.79
CA LYS A 103 -3.15 -5.66 9.91
C LYS A 103 -1.66 -5.73 10.29
N PRO A 104 -1.28 -5.24 11.49
CA PRO A 104 0.12 -5.17 11.88
C PRO A 104 0.77 -6.55 11.85
N LEU A 105 2.05 -6.60 11.50
CA LEU A 105 2.80 -7.85 11.41
C LEU A 105 3.60 -8.10 12.69
N GLU A 106 3.37 -9.25 13.31
CA GLU A 106 4.19 -9.72 14.43
C GLU A 106 5.62 -10.06 13.97
N PRO A 107 6.63 -9.99 14.87
CA PRO A 107 8.00 -10.35 14.54
C PRO A 107 8.08 -11.76 13.96
N LYS A 108 8.80 -11.94 12.84
CA LYS A 108 8.94 -13.25 12.19
C LYS A 108 10.18 -13.28 11.32
N GLY A 109 10.94 -14.38 11.36
CA GLY A 109 12.05 -14.63 10.43
C GLY A 109 13.16 -13.58 10.46
N GLY A 110 13.48 -13.04 11.64
CA GLY A 110 14.48 -11.98 11.81
C GLY A 110 13.97 -10.56 11.56
N PHE A 111 12.71 -10.40 11.16
CA PHE A 111 12.07 -9.10 11.04
C PHE A 111 11.40 -8.69 12.36
N GLU A 112 11.54 -7.41 12.71
CA GLU A 112 10.84 -6.78 13.83
C GLU A 112 9.31 -6.73 13.59
N ALA A 113 8.57 -6.38 14.64
CA ALA A 113 7.15 -6.07 14.51
C ALA A 113 6.97 -4.86 13.59
N ASP A 114 6.03 -4.95 12.66
CA ASP A 114 5.66 -3.83 11.80
C ASP A 114 4.24 -3.37 12.17
N PRO A 115 4.10 -2.34 13.02
CA PRO A 115 2.80 -1.81 13.39
C PRO A 115 2.12 -1.04 12.25
N SER A 116 2.85 -0.68 11.18
CA SER A 116 2.30 0.07 10.05
C SER A 116 1.65 -0.80 9.00
N HIS A 117 1.94 -2.09 8.95
CA HIS A 117 1.38 -2.95 7.92
C HIS A 117 -0.16 -2.90 7.92
N ALA A 118 -0.70 -2.66 6.74
CA ALA A 118 -2.10 -2.59 6.43
C ALA A 118 -2.36 -3.22 5.06
N GLU A 119 -3.62 -3.43 4.72
CA GLU A 119 -4.00 -4.14 3.51
C GLU A 119 -5.20 -3.46 2.85
N ILE A 120 -5.12 -3.22 1.54
CA ILE A 120 -6.30 -2.90 0.74
C ILE A 120 -6.96 -4.24 0.35
N SER A 121 -8.07 -4.53 1.01
CA SER A 121 -8.82 -5.79 0.88
C SER A 121 -10.04 -5.62 -0.04
N GLY A 122 -10.51 -6.74 -0.60
CA GLY A 122 -11.71 -6.76 -1.44
C GLY A 122 -11.49 -6.35 -2.89
N LEU A 123 -10.22 -6.25 -3.33
CA LEU A 123 -9.85 -5.98 -4.72
C LEU A 123 -10.08 -7.23 -5.61
N PRO A 124 -10.40 -7.06 -6.89
CA PRO A 124 -10.44 -8.17 -7.84
C PRO A 124 -9.03 -8.76 -8.05
N PRO A 125 -8.90 -10.10 -8.11
CA PRO A 125 -7.60 -10.74 -8.29
C PRO A 125 -7.16 -10.72 -9.77
N GLY A 126 -5.84 -10.71 -9.99
CA GLY A 126 -5.27 -10.92 -11.32
C GLY A 126 -5.28 -9.69 -12.21
N ASN A 127 -5.56 -9.91 -13.50
CA ASN A 127 -5.47 -8.94 -14.58
C ASN A 127 -6.76 -8.86 -15.42
N SER A 128 -7.92 -9.07 -14.78
CA SER A 128 -9.20 -8.80 -15.44
C SER A 128 -9.34 -7.32 -15.79
N ASP A 129 -10.23 -6.98 -16.71
CA ASP A 129 -10.53 -5.57 -17.06
C ASP A 129 -10.95 -4.77 -15.83
N GLU A 130 -11.75 -5.38 -14.94
CA GLU A 130 -12.10 -4.80 -13.64
C GLU A 130 -10.86 -4.55 -12.77
N ALA A 131 -9.93 -5.51 -12.68
CA ALA A 131 -8.71 -5.33 -11.88
C ALA A 131 -7.80 -4.24 -12.44
N MET A 132 -7.69 -4.15 -13.77
CA MET A 132 -6.93 -3.08 -14.43
C MET A 132 -7.56 -1.71 -14.17
N LEU A 133 -8.89 -1.59 -14.33
CA LEU A 133 -9.63 -0.37 -14.03
C LEU A 133 -9.43 0.07 -12.56
N ILE A 134 -9.62 -0.84 -11.61
CA ILE A 134 -9.42 -0.54 -10.19
C ILE A 134 -7.98 -0.14 -9.89
N GLY A 135 -7.01 -0.82 -10.51
CA GLY A 135 -5.60 -0.46 -10.39
C GLY A 135 -5.34 0.98 -10.86
N ASP A 136 -5.88 1.37 -12.01
CA ASP A 136 -5.74 2.72 -12.55
C ASP A 136 -6.43 3.77 -11.67
N LEU A 137 -7.60 3.47 -11.10
CA LEU A 137 -8.27 4.35 -10.13
C LEU A 137 -7.41 4.56 -8.87
N ILE A 138 -6.77 3.51 -8.35
CA ILE A 138 -5.84 3.64 -7.23
C ILE A 138 -4.63 4.49 -7.61
N ALA A 139 -4.06 4.29 -8.80
CA ALA A 139 -2.92 5.08 -9.27
C ALA A 139 -3.25 6.58 -9.40
N GLN A 140 -4.50 6.93 -9.75
CA GLN A 140 -4.96 8.32 -9.77
C GLN A 140 -5.04 8.96 -8.38
N CYS A 141 -5.08 8.16 -7.31
CA CYS A 141 -5.12 8.64 -5.92
C CYS A 141 -3.73 8.93 -5.32
N ILE A 142 -2.66 8.76 -6.10
CA ILE A 142 -1.30 9.05 -5.64
C ILE A 142 -1.15 10.56 -5.43
N VAL A 143 -0.80 10.97 -4.21
CA VAL A 143 -0.60 12.38 -3.85
C VAL A 143 0.88 12.78 -3.77
N SER A 144 1.77 11.80 -3.61
CA SER A 144 3.22 12.03 -3.58
C SER A 144 3.97 10.72 -3.85
N ASP A 145 5.15 10.80 -4.43
CA ASP A 145 6.12 9.72 -4.49
C ASP A 145 7.36 10.04 -3.66
N HIS A 146 7.95 9.01 -3.06
CA HIS A 146 9.09 9.14 -2.15
C HIS A 146 10.18 8.13 -2.55
N PRO A 147 11.46 8.52 -2.55
CA PRO A 147 12.54 7.59 -2.86
C PRO A 147 12.67 6.52 -1.76
N THR A 148 13.06 5.31 -2.14
CA THR A 148 13.30 4.21 -1.20
C THR A 148 14.50 4.41 -0.30
N PHE A 149 15.48 5.19 -0.74
CA PHE A 149 16.67 5.56 0.02
C PHE A 149 16.75 7.08 0.06
N ASN A 150 17.16 7.63 1.20
CA ASN A 150 17.45 9.06 1.29
C ASN A 150 18.62 9.38 0.34
N CYS A 151 18.47 10.45 -0.44
CA CYS A 151 19.51 11.01 -1.30
C CYS A 151 20.55 11.73 -0.45
#